data_AF-A0A8C4RER2-F1
#
_entry.id   AF-A0A8C4RER2-F1
#
_cell.length_a   1.000
_cell.length_b   1.000
_cell.length_c   1.000
_cell.angle_alpha   90.00
_cell.angle_beta   90.00
_cell.angle_gamma   90.00
#
_symmetry.space_group_name_H-M   'P 1'
#
loop_
_entity.id
_entity.type
_entity.pdbx_description
1 polymer ?
#
loop_
_entity_poly.entity_id
_entity_poly.type
_entity_poly.pdbx_seq_one_letter_code
_entity_poly.pdbx_strand_id
1 'polypeptide(L)'
;MTKEDVQEPASEGDTLLNGQRSVSPDLERPVVHQVASAPMPADSEFSFFDPNDPKCQDILFDPDTTISELFAVLRQWVPQVQQNISVIGNEILKRGCQANDRDGLTDMTLLHYTCKAGAPGIGDAGTAASFASQLISMGADPNLRSRWTNMNALHYAAYFDVPELICVVLKSSRTGEVDATCSDFDFGTALHISASNLCLSAVKCLLEHGANPVFRVSNGERVFYCMRITIIIK
;
A
#
# COMPACT_ATOMS: atom_id res chain seq x y z
N MET A 1 -64.12 15.02 44.28
CA MET A 1 -65.04 15.47 43.22
C MET A 1 -64.27 15.40 41.90
N THR A 2 -64.16 14.21 41.31
CA THR A 2 -65.03 13.67 40.23
C THR A 2 -64.86 14.50 38.95
N LYS A 3 -64.34 13.97 37.83
CA LYS A 3 -64.82 12.75 37.16
C LYS A 3 -63.73 12.03 36.35
N GLU A 4 -63.90 10.72 36.32
CA GLU A 4 -63.35 9.73 35.38
C GLU A 4 -64.07 9.80 34.03
N ASP A 5 -63.43 9.28 32.97
CA ASP A 5 -64.03 8.44 31.90
C ASP A 5 -62.85 7.78 31.15
N VAL A 6 -62.53 6.50 31.37
CA VAL A 6 -63.12 5.24 30.82
C VAL A 6 -62.46 4.82 29.49
N GLN A 7 -62.20 3.51 29.38
CA GLN A 7 -61.21 2.82 28.56
C GLN A 7 -61.85 1.87 27.52
N GLU A 8 -61.19 1.75 26.34
CA GLU A 8 -61.08 0.60 25.39
C GLU A 8 -62.25 0.12 24.48
N PRO A 9 -62.02 -0.69 23.38
CA PRO A 9 -60.81 -1.43 22.96
C PRO A 9 -60.41 -1.43 21.44
N ALA A 10 -59.25 -2.05 21.18
CA ALA A 10 -58.63 -2.68 20.00
C ALA A 10 -59.29 -2.68 18.59
N SER A 11 -58.45 -2.49 17.57
CA SER A 11 -58.51 -3.30 16.34
C SER A 11 -57.10 -3.58 15.81
N GLU A 12 -56.78 -4.87 15.68
CA GLU A 12 -55.62 -5.43 15.03
C GLU A 12 -55.52 -4.96 13.57
N GLY A 13 -54.30 -4.61 13.15
CA GLY A 13 -53.96 -4.24 11.79
C GLY A 13 -52.55 -4.72 11.51
N ASP A 14 -52.44 -6.01 11.25
CA ASP A 14 -51.25 -6.72 10.80
C ASP A 14 -50.84 -6.20 9.41
N THR A 15 -49.73 -5.49 9.33
CA THR A 15 -49.06 -5.25 8.06
C THR A 15 -47.56 -5.43 8.24
N LEU A 16 -47.13 -6.67 8.00
CA LEU A 16 -45.78 -7.09 7.71
C LEU A 16 -45.18 -6.22 6.59
N LEU A 17 -44.49 -5.14 6.93
CA LEU A 17 -43.51 -4.52 6.03
C LEU A 17 -42.15 -5.12 6.31
N ASN A 18 -42.00 -6.25 5.62
CA ASN A 18 -40.79 -6.95 5.24
C ASN A 18 -39.53 -6.07 5.33
N GLY A 19 -38.60 -6.47 6.18
CA GLY A 19 -37.35 -5.77 6.41
C GLY A 19 -36.50 -5.69 5.16
N GLN A 20 -36.46 -4.51 4.55
CA GLN A 20 -35.26 -4.08 3.87
C GLN A 20 -34.41 -3.37 4.92
N ARG A 21 -33.61 -4.16 5.65
CA ARG A 21 -32.33 -3.64 6.13
C ARG A 21 -31.59 -3.25 4.87
N SER A 22 -31.62 -1.95 4.55
CA SER A 22 -30.61 -1.36 3.69
C SER A 22 -29.29 -1.62 4.40
N VAL A 23 -28.63 -2.72 4.05
CA VAL A 23 -27.20 -2.85 4.27
C VAL A 23 -26.61 -1.82 3.31
N SER A 24 -26.53 -0.57 3.78
CA SER A 24 -25.51 0.33 3.28
C SER A 24 -24.22 -0.49 3.28
N PRO A 25 -23.47 -0.58 2.17
CA PRO A 25 -22.16 -1.19 2.23
C PRO A 25 -21.42 -0.34 3.26
N ASP A 26 -21.19 -0.91 4.44
CA ASP A 26 -20.24 -0.34 5.36
C ASP A 26 -18.99 -0.20 4.52
N LEU A 27 -18.60 1.04 4.21
CA LEU A 27 -17.26 1.36 3.79
C LEU A 27 -16.41 0.99 5.01
N GLU A 28 -16.14 -0.32 5.15
CA GLU A 28 -15.36 -0.87 6.23
C GLU A 28 -14.04 -0.10 6.20
N ARG A 29 -13.80 0.65 7.28
CA ARG A 29 -12.61 1.47 7.38
C ARG A 29 -11.40 0.55 7.23
N PRO A 30 -10.35 0.98 6.51
CA PRO A 30 -9.14 0.18 6.38
C PRO A 30 -8.65 -0.34 7.73
N VAL A 31 -8.41 -1.64 7.80
CA VAL A 31 -7.97 -2.32 9.02
C VAL A 31 -6.45 -2.27 9.10
N VAL A 32 -5.93 -2.11 10.32
CA VAL A 32 -4.51 -2.30 10.61
C VAL A 32 -4.35 -3.69 11.22
N HIS A 33 -3.74 -4.59 10.46
CA HIS A 33 -3.49 -5.98 10.87
C HIS A 33 -2.47 -6.01 12.00
N GLN A 34 -2.59 -6.96 12.93
CA GLN A 34 -1.69 -7.04 14.08
C GLN A 34 -0.25 -7.35 13.67
N VAL A 35 0.73 -7.00 14.51
CA VAL A 35 2.12 -7.36 14.26
C VAL A 35 2.31 -8.87 14.47
N ALA A 36 2.79 -9.56 13.45
CA ALA A 36 3.26 -10.94 13.52
C ALA A 36 4.70 -11.07 13.01
N SER A 37 5.32 -12.22 13.30
CA SER A 37 6.58 -12.67 12.71
C SER A 37 6.30 -13.41 11.40
N ALA A 38 7.28 -13.48 10.50
CA ALA A 38 7.15 -14.32 9.32
C ALA A 38 7.08 -15.80 9.76
N PRO A 39 6.10 -16.56 9.27
CA PRO A 39 5.98 -17.98 9.60
C PRO A 39 7.13 -18.72 8.92
N MET A 40 7.75 -19.68 9.60
CA MET A 40 8.93 -20.38 9.09
C MET A 40 8.77 -21.89 9.32
N PRO A 41 9.23 -22.74 8.38
CA PRO A 41 9.31 -24.18 8.61
C PRO A 41 10.19 -24.50 9.82
N ALA A 42 9.80 -25.50 10.63
CA ALA A 42 10.50 -25.86 11.86
C ALA A 42 11.99 -26.22 11.66
N ASP A 43 12.31 -26.81 10.50
CA ASP A 43 13.66 -27.24 10.13
C ASP A 43 14.27 -26.35 9.01
N SER A 44 13.93 -25.06 8.97
CA SER A 44 14.47 -24.17 7.93
C SER A 44 15.97 -23.92 8.13
N GLU A 45 16.75 -24.16 7.08
CA GLU A 45 18.19 -23.85 7.07
C GLU A 45 18.46 -22.35 6.87
N PHE A 46 17.48 -21.60 6.37
CA PHE A 46 17.59 -20.17 6.07
C PHE A 46 16.78 -19.31 7.03
N SER A 47 17.24 -18.08 7.25
CA SER A 47 16.59 -17.08 8.12
C SER A 47 15.52 -16.24 7.42
N PHE A 48 15.13 -16.59 6.19
CA PHE A 48 14.12 -15.90 5.40
C PHE A 48 13.14 -16.88 4.77
N PHE A 49 11.95 -16.40 4.46
CA PHE A 49 10.89 -17.16 3.82
C PHE A 49 11.12 -17.21 2.31
N ASP A 50 11.18 -18.40 1.72
CA ASP A 50 11.35 -18.58 0.27
C ASP A 50 10.04 -19.11 -0.35
N PRO A 51 9.24 -18.27 -1.04
CA PRO A 51 8.01 -18.72 -1.69
C PRO A 51 8.19 -19.81 -2.77
N ASN A 52 9.42 -20.13 -3.16
CA ASN A 52 9.73 -21.21 -4.11
C ASN A 52 10.11 -22.52 -3.41
N ASP A 53 10.40 -22.50 -2.10
CA ASP A 53 10.67 -23.70 -1.31
C ASP A 53 9.35 -24.44 -1.00
N PRO A 54 9.27 -25.77 -1.19
CA PRO A 54 8.04 -26.52 -0.94
C PRO A 54 7.48 -26.37 0.48
N LYS A 55 8.34 -26.34 1.52
CA LYS A 55 7.86 -26.21 2.91
C LYS A 55 7.30 -24.82 3.19
N CYS A 56 7.90 -23.79 2.59
CA CYS A 56 7.35 -22.44 2.65
C CYS A 56 6.06 -22.30 1.83
N GLN A 57 5.92 -23.03 0.72
CA GLN A 57 4.66 -23.07 -0.05
C GLN A 57 3.53 -23.70 0.76
N ASP A 58 3.80 -24.79 1.49
CA ASP A 58 2.80 -25.40 2.38
C ASP A 58 2.24 -24.34 3.36
N ILE A 59 3.11 -23.52 3.95
CA ILE A 59 2.72 -22.41 4.83
C ILE A 59 1.99 -21.29 4.07
N LEU A 60 2.52 -20.86 2.92
CA LEU A 60 1.96 -19.75 2.13
C LEU A 60 0.52 -20.02 1.70
N PHE A 61 0.22 -21.27 1.34
CA PHE A 61 -1.10 -21.70 0.87
C PHE A 61 -1.98 -22.30 1.96
N ASP A 62 -1.48 -22.47 3.19
CA ASP A 62 -2.28 -22.89 4.33
C ASP A 62 -3.33 -21.81 4.66
N PRO A 63 -4.64 -22.12 4.63
CA PRO A 63 -5.69 -21.16 4.98
C PRO A 63 -5.58 -20.60 6.40
N ASP A 64 -4.90 -21.30 7.32
CA ASP A 64 -4.70 -20.85 8.70
C ASP A 64 -3.54 -19.85 8.84
N THR A 65 -2.64 -19.74 7.85
CA THR A 65 -1.64 -18.68 7.81
C THR A 65 -2.31 -17.32 7.69
N THR A 66 -2.05 -16.45 8.65
CA THR A 66 -2.77 -15.17 8.80
C THR A 66 -2.28 -14.10 7.84
N ILE A 67 -3.12 -13.09 7.58
CA ILE A 67 -2.72 -11.89 6.81
C ILE A 67 -1.51 -11.20 7.45
N SER A 68 -1.47 -11.10 8.78
CA SER A 68 -0.37 -10.50 9.54
C SER A 68 0.97 -11.22 9.30
N GLU A 69 0.95 -12.55 9.25
CA GLU A 69 2.12 -13.39 8.96
C GLU A 69 2.60 -13.19 7.52
N LEU A 70 1.69 -13.13 6.55
CA LEU A 70 2.04 -12.86 5.16
C LEU A 70 2.56 -11.43 4.95
N PHE A 71 2.04 -10.43 5.66
CA PHE A 71 2.67 -9.10 5.71
C PHE A 71 4.09 -9.17 6.26
N ALA A 72 4.32 -9.98 7.30
CA ALA A 72 5.66 -10.16 7.85
C ALA A 72 6.64 -10.81 6.85
N VAL A 73 6.16 -11.68 5.95
CA VAL A 73 6.94 -12.17 4.81
C VAL A 73 7.32 -11.00 3.88
N LEU A 74 6.36 -10.15 3.48
CA LEU A 74 6.61 -9.01 2.57
C LEU A 74 7.62 -7.97 3.08
N ARG A 75 7.82 -7.90 4.41
CA ARG A 75 8.85 -7.05 5.02
C ARG A 75 10.26 -7.45 4.60
N GLN A 76 10.51 -8.74 4.36
CA GLN A 76 11.84 -9.27 4.08
C GLN A 76 12.36 -8.77 2.73
N TRP A 77 13.55 -8.16 2.73
CA TRP A 77 14.22 -7.66 1.53
C TRP A 77 15.14 -8.72 0.92
N VAL A 78 14.53 -9.78 0.39
CA VAL A 78 15.22 -10.86 -0.32
C VAL A 78 14.58 -11.08 -1.69
N PRO A 79 15.36 -11.43 -2.73
CA PRO A 79 14.83 -11.57 -4.09
C PRO A 79 13.62 -12.51 -4.20
N GLN A 80 13.64 -13.63 -3.47
CA GLN A 80 12.61 -14.65 -3.47
C GLN A 80 11.23 -14.08 -3.10
N VAL A 81 11.18 -13.19 -2.11
CA VAL A 81 9.95 -12.51 -1.68
C VAL A 81 9.55 -11.43 -2.68
N GLN A 82 10.50 -10.60 -3.12
CA GLN A 82 10.19 -9.46 -4.01
C GLN A 82 9.72 -9.93 -5.40
N GLN A 83 10.31 -10.99 -5.95
CA GLN A 83 9.87 -11.59 -7.22
C GLN A 83 8.50 -12.26 -7.13
N ASN A 84 8.08 -12.70 -5.94
CA ASN A 84 6.80 -13.36 -5.70
C ASN A 84 5.75 -12.43 -5.07
N ILE A 85 5.91 -11.11 -5.20
CA ILE A 85 4.98 -10.12 -4.62
C ILE A 85 3.52 -10.37 -5.00
N SER A 86 3.25 -10.75 -6.24
CA SER A 86 1.88 -11.01 -6.71
C SER A 86 1.33 -12.31 -6.14
N VAL A 87 2.16 -13.34 -5.93
CA VAL A 87 1.72 -14.61 -5.33
C VAL A 87 1.35 -14.39 -3.88
N ILE A 88 2.25 -13.80 -3.09
CA ILE A 88 2.02 -13.51 -1.66
C ILE A 88 0.87 -12.52 -1.51
N GLY A 89 0.84 -11.47 -2.33
CA GLY A 89 -0.22 -10.46 -2.30
C GLY A 89 -1.60 -11.04 -2.65
N ASN A 90 -1.70 -11.92 -3.63
CA ASN A 90 -2.97 -12.59 -3.95
C ASN A 90 -3.42 -13.52 -2.82
N GLU A 91 -2.51 -14.19 -2.12
CA GLU A 91 -2.84 -14.98 -0.93
C GLU A 91 -3.36 -14.10 0.23
N ILE A 92 -2.80 -12.91 0.42
CA ILE A 92 -3.31 -11.91 1.38
C ILE A 92 -4.74 -11.46 1.01
N LEU A 93 -4.97 -11.14 -0.27
CA LEU A 93 -6.28 -10.71 -0.77
C LEU A 93 -7.34 -11.81 -0.65
N LYS A 94 -6.99 -13.08 -0.95
CA LYS A 94 -7.88 -14.24 -0.80
C LYS A 94 -8.39 -14.42 0.62
N ARG A 95 -7.60 -14.01 1.61
CA ARG A 95 -7.94 -14.07 3.05
C ARG A 95 -8.80 -12.88 3.52
N GLY A 96 -9.26 -12.03 2.61
CA GLY A 96 -10.19 -10.93 2.90
C GLY A 96 -9.51 -9.59 3.21
N CYS A 97 -8.19 -9.49 3.05
CA CYS A 97 -7.48 -8.21 3.18
C CYS A 97 -8.02 -7.22 2.14
N GLN A 98 -8.44 -6.05 2.59
CA GLN A 98 -8.88 -4.99 1.69
C GLN A 98 -7.68 -4.27 1.05
N ALA A 99 -7.88 -3.64 -0.11
CA ALA A 99 -6.82 -3.01 -0.88
C ALA A 99 -6.04 -1.92 -0.11
N ASN A 100 -6.70 -1.29 0.88
CA ASN A 100 -6.15 -0.21 1.71
C ASN A 100 -5.79 -0.64 3.14
N ASP A 101 -5.96 -1.93 3.47
CA ASP A 101 -5.53 -2.46 4.75
C ASP A 101 -4.02 -2.32 4.93
N ARG A 102 -3.60 -2.27 6.19
CA ARG A 102 -2.23 -1.93 6.58
C ARG A 102 -1.58 -3.01 7.40
N ASP A 103 -0.29 -3.19 7.15
CA ASP A 103 0.62 -3.90 8.03
C ASP A 103 0.77 -3.15 9.37
N GLY A 104 0.52 -3.80 10.51
CA GLY A 104 0.64 -3.17 11.82
C GLY A 104 2.04 -2.72 12.24
N LEU A 105 3.10 -3.23 11.62
CA LEU A 105 4.46 -2.81 11.97
C LEU A 105 4.88 -1.55 11.21
N THR A 106 4.66 -1.55 9.90
CA THR A 106 5.16 -0.50 9.00
C THR A 106 4.10 0.54 8.64
N ASP A 107 2.81 0.22 8.89
CA ASP A 107 1.64 0.95 8.40
C ASP A 107 1.55 1.02 6.86
N MET A 108 2.34 0.19 6.18
CA MET A 108 2.34 0.07 4.71
C MET A 108 1.15 -0.77 4.24
N THR A 109 0.57 -0.36 3.11
CA THR A 109 -0.41 -1.16 2.37
C THR A 109 0.28 -2.13 1.41
N LEU A 110 -0.47 -3.06 0.83
CA LEU A 110 0.04 -3.93 -0.25
C LEU A 110 0.63 -3.14 -1.42
N LEU A 111 0.06 -1.98 -1.77
CA LEU A 111 0.56 -1.16 -2.88
C LEU A 111 1.96 -0.61 -2.57
N HIS A 112 2.25 -0.23 -1.33
CA HIS A 112 3.59 0.20 -0.93
C HIS A 112 4.62 -0.93 -1.08
N TYR A 113 4.28 -2.14 -0.61
CA TYR A 113 5.13 -3.32 -0.80
C TYR A 113 5.32 -3.66 -2.28
N THR A 114 4.28 -3.46 -3.10
CA THR A 114 4.35 -3.67 -4.54
C THR A 114 5.30 -2.70 -5.23
N CYS A 115 5.30 -1.42 -4.85
CA CYS A 115 6.27 -0.44 -5.36
C CYS A 115 7.72 -0.81 -5.01
N LYS A 116 7.96 -1.33 -3.81
CA LYS A 116 9.26 -1.83 -3.35
C LYS A 116 9.70 -3.08 -4.16
N ALA A 117 8.77 -3.97 -4.49
CA ALA A 117 9.04 -5.24 -5.16
C ALA A 117 9.41 -5.14 -6.65
N GLY A 118 9.33 -3.97 -7.27
CA GLY A 118 9.79 -3.77 -8.65
C GLY A 118 11.27 -3.41 -8.77
N ALA A 119 12.03 -3.35 -7.67
CA ALA A 119 13.40 -2.85 -7.66
C ALA A 119 14.35 -3.67 -8.57
N PRO A 120 15.16 -2.99 -9.41
CA PRO A 120 16.11 -3.65 -10.31
C PRO A 120 17.07 -4.58 -9.56
N GLY A 121 17.25 -5.80 -10.09
CA GLY A 121 18.18 -6.79 -9.55
C GLY A 121 17.72 -7.52 -8.28
N ILE A 122 16.58 -7.13 -7.70
CA ILE A 122 15.98 -7.80 -6.53
C ILE A 122 14.61 -8.37 -6.88
N GLY A 123 13.75 -7.59 -7.52
CA GLY A 123 12.38 -7.98 -7.85
C GLY A 123 12.09 -8.01 -9.34
N ASP A 124 10.80 -7.95 -9.70
CA ASP A 124 10.31 -8.00 -11.08
C ASP A 124 9.35 -6.84 -11.33
N ALA A 125 9.83 -5.82 -12.06
CA ALA A 125 9.08 -4.58 -12.29
C ALA A 125 7.78 -4.81 -13.07
N GLY A 126 7.76 -5.75 -14.04
CA GLY A 126 6.56 -6.03 -14.85
C GLY A 126 5.46 -6.70 -14.04
N THR A 127 5.81 -7.70 -13.24
CA THR A 127 4.91 -8.41 -12.33
C THR A 127 4.39 -7.48 -11.26
N ALA A 128 5.26 -6.67 -10.66
CA ALA A 128 4.87 -5.64 -9.69
C ALA A 128 3.94 -4.60 -10.31
N ALA A 129 4.20 -4.12 -11.53
CA ALA A 129 3.35 -3.14 -12.22
C ALA A 129 1.94 -3.69 -12.52
N SER A 130 1.88 -4.94 -12.98
CA SER A 130 0.62 -5.66 -13.20
C SER A 130 -0.18 -5.79 -11.91
N PHE A 131 0.48 -6.23 -10.84
CA PHE A 131 -0.16 -6.39 -9.54
C PHE A 131 -0.60 -5.04 -8.93
N ALA A 132 0.20 -3.98 -9.06
CA ALA A 132 -0.19 -2.63 -8.65
C ALA A 132 -1.43 -2.14 -9.40
N SER A 133 -1.50 -2.39 -10.71
CA SER A 133 -2.68 -2.04 -11.52
C SER A 133 -3.94 -2.78 -11.04
N GLN A 134 -3.79 -4.05 -10.65
CA GLN A 134 -4.87 -4.82 -10.03
C GLN A 134 -5.28 -4.24 -8.67
N LEU A 135 -4.33 -3.91 -7.79
CA LEU A 135 -4.63 -3.30 -6.49
C LEU A 135 -5.38 -1.97 -6.66
N ILE A 136 -4.96 -1.13 -7.59
CA ILE A 136 -5.62 0.15 -7.91
C ILE A 136 -7.03 -0.07 -8.45
N SER A 137 -7.25 -1.07 -9.31
CA SER A 137 -8.60 -1.38 -9.82
C SER A 137 -9.53 -1.92 -8.72
N MET A 138 -8.97 -2.49 -7.66
CA MET A 138 -9.68 -2.88 -6.43
C MET A 138 -9.82 -1.72 -5.41
N GLY A 139 -9.44 -0.50 -5.77
CA GLY A 139 -9.61 0.69 -4.94
C GLY A 139 -8.45 1.01 -4.00
N ALA A 140 -7.25 0.46 -4.24
CA ALA A 140 -6.06 0.91 -3.52
C ALA A 140 -5.81 2.41 -3.77
N ASP A 141 -5.64 3.18 -2.68
CA ASP A 141 -5.34 4.60 -2.74
C ASP A 141 -3.82 4.82 -2.70
N PRO A 142 -3.19 5.28 -3.81
CA PRO A 142 -1.75 5.51 -3.87
C PRO A 142 -1.25 6.65 -2.98
N ASN A 143 -2.16 7.48 -2.45
CA ASN A 143 -1.81 8.65 -1.63
C ASN A 143 -1.77 8.33 -0.13
N LEU A 144 -2.20 7.12 0.27
CA LEU A 144 -2.00 6.65 1.63
C LEU A 144 -0.51 6.70 1.97
N ARG A 145 -0.23 7.13 3.20
CA ARG A 145 1.13 7.30 3.71
C ARG A 145 1.40 6.26 4.78
N SER A 146 2.62 5.74 4.78
CA SER A 146 3.16 4.94 5.87
C SER A 146 3.38 5.83 7.10
N ARG A 147 3.37 5.21 8.29
CA ARG A 147 3.41 5.93 9.57
C ARG A 147 4.75 6.59 9.84
N TRP A 148 5.83 5.86 9.60
CA TRP A 148 7.17 6.26 10.03
C TRP A 148 7.82 7.20 9.02
N THR A 149 7.75 6.84 7.74
CA THR A 149 8.44 7.63 6.69
C THR A 149 7.53 8.70 6.10
N ASN A 150 6.21 8.63 6.37
CA ASN A 150 5.22 9.48 5.74
C ASN A 150 5.30 9.44 4.20
N MET A 151 5.80 8.34 3.64
CA MET A 151 5.93 8.11 2.21
C MET A 151 4.66 7.44 1.68
N ASN A 152 4.22 7.87 0.50
CA ASN A 152 3.18 7.23 -0.27
C ASN A 152 3.77 6.29 -1.34
N ALA A 153 2.92 5.62 -2.12
CA ALA A 153 3.36 4.65 -3.14
C ALA A 153 4.38 5.23 -4.15
N LEU A 154 4.17 6.48 -4.59
CA LEU A 154 5.07 7.16 -5.55
C LEU A 154 6.48 7.35 -4.97
N HIS A 155 6.58 7.75 -3.69
CA HIS A 155 7.87 7.91 -3.03
C HIS A 155 8.63 6.58 -2.95
N TYR A 156 7.94 5.47 -2.66
CA TYR A 156 8.57 4.13 -2.64
C TYR A 156 9.05 3.72 -4.03
N ALA A 157 8.24 3.88 -5.08
CA ALA A 157 8.65 3.57 -6.44
C ALA A 157 9.88 4.38 -6.88
N ALA A 158 9.96 5.66 -6.47
CA ALA A 158 11.11 6.52 -6.72
C ALA A 158 12.36 6.11 -5.92
N TYR A 159 12.18 5.76 -4.64
CA TYR A 159 13.27 5.31 -3.75
C TYR A 159 13.99 4.07 -4.27
N PHE A 160 13.22 3.15 -4.88
CA PHE A 160 13.70 1.85 -5.36
C PHE A 160 14.01 1.81 -6.88
N ASP A 161 14.04 2.95 -7.56
CA ASP A 161 14.27 3.09 -9.02
C ASP A 161 13.32 2.28 -9.92
N VAL A 162 12.01 2.37 -9.68
CA VAL A 162 10.99 1.55 -10.36
C VAL A 162 10.08 2.40 -11.27
N PRO A 163 10.53 2.80 -12.47
CA PRO A 163 9.77 3.71 -13.35
C PRO A 163 8.43 3.13 -13.82
N GLU A 164 8.30 1.80 -13.98
CA GLU A 164 7.04 1.14 -14.34
C GLU A 164 5.96 1.40 -13.29
N LEU A 165 6.33 1.36 -12.01
CA LEU A 165 5.42 1.60 -10.89
C LEU A 165 5.12 3.10 -10.74
N ILE A 166 6.07 3.98 -11.07
CA ILE A 166 5.81 5.43 -11.18
C ILE A 166 4.72 5.69 -12.23
N CYS A 167 4.84 5.07 -13.41
CA CYS A 167 3.84 5.19 -14.47
C CYS A 167 2.46 4.70 -14.02
N VAL A 168 2.38 3.53 -13.37
CA VAL A 168 1.12 2.94 -12.89
C VAL A 168 0.47 3.84 -11.84
N VAL A 169 1.24 4.28 -10.83
CA VAL A 169 0.74 5.12 -9.74
C VAL A 169 0.24 6.46 -10.29
N LEU A 170 1.04 7.18 -11.07
CA LEU A 170 0.67 8.51 -11.57
C LEU A 170 -0.52 8.50 -12.53
N LYS A 171 -0.72 7.43 -13.30
CA LYS A 171 -1.93 7.26 -14.13
C LYS A 171 -3.22 7.22 -13.32
N SER A 172 -3.15 6.80 -12.06
CA SER A 172 -4.29 6.71 -11.14
C SER A 172 -4.40 7.89 -10.15
N SER A 173 -3.36 8.73 -10.08
CA SER A 173 -3.29 9.87 -9.17
C SER A 173 -4.00 11.11 -9.72
N ARG A 174 -4.36 12.03 -8.82
CA ARG A 174 -4.91 13.34 -9.18
C ARG A 174 -3.80 14.29 -9.63
N THR A 175 -4.17 15.34 -10.35
CA THR A 175 -3.25 16.42 -10.74
C THR A 175 -2.56 17.01 -9.51
N GLY A 176 -1.22 17.12 -9.55
CA GLY A 176 -0.41 17.70 -8.48
C GLY A 176 0.19 16.69 -7.49
N GLU A 177 -0.25 15.43 -7.48
CA GLU A 177 0.28 14.38 -6.59
C GLU A 177 1.75 14.02 -6.91
N VAL A 178 2.24 14.34 -8.10
CA VAL A 178 3.64 14.08 -8.51
C VAL A 178 4.67 14.79 -7.63
N ASP A 179 4.31 15.96 -7.08
CA ASP A 179 5.15 16.76 -6.19
C ASP A 179 4.74 16.62 -4.71
N ALA A 180 4.02 15.56 -4.36
CA ALA A 180 3.76 15.24 -2.96
C ALA A 180 5.08 15.12 -2.17
N THR A 181 5.09 15.58 -0.93
CA THR A 181 6.26 15.60 -0.05
C THR A 181 6.17 14.55 1.05
N CYS A 182 7.28 14.00 1.55
CA CYS A 182 7.31 13.13 2.74
C CYS A 182 8.24 13.66 3.84
N SER A 183 7.88 13.52 5.11
CA SER A 183 8.66 14.11 6.22
C SER A 183 10.00 13.42 6.48
N ASP A 184 10.16 12.15 6.12
CA ASP A 184 11.38 11.37 6.35
C ASP A 184 12.55 11.79 5.46
N PHE A 185 12.24 12.47 4.35
CA PHE A 185 13.25 12.94 3.40
C PHE A 185 13.35 14.47 3.37
N ASP A 186 13.35 15.10 4.56
CA ASP A 186 13.34 16.55 4.71
C ASP A 186 12.22 17.21 3.89
N PHE A 187 11.00 16.64 3.92
CA PHE A 187 9.87 17.08 3.10
C PHE A 187 10.14 17.03 1.59
N GLY A 188 11.06 16.16 1.15
CA GLY A 188 11.39 15.92 -0.24
C GLY A 188 10.25 15.27 -1.02
N THR A 189 10.21 15.55 -2.33
CA THR A 189 9.32 14.90 -3.28
C THR A 189 9.92 13.60 -3.81
N ALA A 190 9.13 12.79 -4.53
CA ALA A 190 9.64 11.60 -5.23
C ALA A 190 10.86 11.91 -6.13
N LEU A 191 10.89 13.08 -6.76
CA LEU A 191 12.02 13.53 -7.57
C LEU A 191 13.28 13.80 -6.73
N HIS A 192 13.12 14.37 -5.53
CA HIS A 192 14.25 14.58 -4.61
C HIS A 192 14.84 13.25 -4.14
N ILE A 193 13.98 12.29 -3.78
CA ILE A 193 14.38 10.97 -3.27
C ILE A 193 15.13 10.17 -4.36
N SER A 194 14.59 10.12 -5.58
CA SER A 194 15.25 9.43 -6.68
C SER A 194 16.59 10.06 -7.05
N ALA A 195 16.67 11.40 -7.05
CA ALA A 195 17.93 12.10 -7.32
C ALA A 195 19.00 11.87 -6.24
N SER A 196 18.62 11.83 -4.95
CA SER A 196 19.57 11.54 -3.86
C SER A 196 20.09 10.11 -3.89
N ASN A 197 19.24 9.18 -4.32
CA ASN A 197 19.57 7.74 -4.38
C ASN A 197 20.24 7.33 -5.70
N LEU A 198 20.48 8.28 -6.62
CA LEU A 198 21.02 8.02 -7.96
C LEU A 198 20.14 7.11 -8.83
N CYS A 199 18.83 7.12 -8.57
CA CYS A 199 17.80 6.38 -9.31
C CYS A 199 17.51 7.09 -10.64
N LEU A 200 18.42 6.94 -11.61
CA LEU A 200 18.37 7.65 -12.90
C LEU A 200 17.07 7.38 -13.68
N SER A 201 16.57 6.15 -13.63
CA SER A 201 15.38 5.75 -14.39
C SER A 201 14.13 6.42 -13.82
N ALA A 202 14.00 6.42 -12.50
CA ALA A 202 12.94 7.12 -11.77
C ALA A 202 13.02 8.64 -11.99
N VAL A 203 14.21 9.25 -11.93
CA VAL A 203 14.38 10.71 -12.19
C VAL A 203 13.85 11.06 -13.57
N LYS A 204 14.25 10.33 -14.62
CA LYS A 204 13.77 10.57 -15.99
C LYS A 204 12.26 10.43 -16.08
N CYS A 205 11.73 9.33 -15.56
CA CYS A 205 10.30 9.05 -15.58
C CYS A 205 9.48 10.13 -14.86
N LEU A 206 9.91 10.59 -13.68
CA LEU A 206 9.22 11.64 -12.93
C LEU A 206 9.21 12.98 -13.67
N LEU A 207 10.32 13.35 -14.31
CA LEU A 207 10.39 14.57 -15.12
C LEU A 207 9.48 14.51 -16.35
N GLU A 208 9.40 13.34 -17.01
CA GLU A 208 8.46 13.11 -18.11
C GLU A 208 6.99 13.24 -17.66
N HIS A 209 6.71 12.91 -16.40
CA HIS A 209 5.39 13.09 -15.79
C HIS A 209 5.20 14.46 -15.11
N GLY A 210 6.08 15.43 -15.37
CA GLY A 210 5.90 16.81 -14.96
C GLY A 210 6.30 17.13 -13.51
N ALA A 211 7.08 16.27 -12.85
CA ALA A 211 7.66 16.58 -11.55
C ALA A 211 8.49 17.87 -11.61
N ASN A 212 8.35 18.75 -10.63
CA ASN A 212 8.99 20.05 -10.64
C ASN A 212 10.45 19.99 -10.12
N PRO A 213 11.47 20.14 -10.99
CA PRO A 213 12.88 20.04 -10.58
C PRO A 213 13.36 21.21 -9.73
N VAL A 214 12.61 22.31 -9.68
CA VAL A 214 12.92 23.49 -8.86
C VAL A 214 12.00 23.60 -7.65
N PHE A 215 11.22 22.55 -7.34
CA PHE A 215 10.40 22.51 -6.13
C PHE A 215 11.29 22.73 -4.91
N ARG A 216 10.88 23.69 -4.07
CA ARG A 216 11.66 24.10 -2.90
C ARG A 216 10.97 23.59 -1.66
N VAL A 217 11.76 22.91 -0.85
CA VAL A 217 11.31 22.55 0.48
C VAL A 217 11.89 23.53 1.49
N SER A 218 11.04 24.15 2.31
CA SER A 218 11.44 24.99 3.44
C SER A 218 11.14 24.27 4.76
N ASN A 219 12.16 23.78 5.45
CA ASN A 219 12.02 23.28 6.83
C ASN A 219 12.68 24.25 7.82
N GLY A 220 12.00 25.35 8.13
CA GLY A 220 12.37 26.32 9.17
C GLY A 220 13.60 27.20 8.88
N GLU A 221 14.69 26.66 8.33
CA GLU A 221 15.96 27.39 8.16
C GLU A 221 16.79 27.00 6.91
N ARG A 222 16.43 25.94 6.17
CA ARG A 222 17.16 25.52 4.95
C ARG A 222 16.22 25.28 3.78
N VAL A 223 16.57 25.87 2.64
CA VAL A 223 15.95 25.59 1.33
C VAL A 223 16.77 24.52 0.65
N PHE A 224 16.24 23.31 0.55
CA PHE A 224 16.82 22.30 -0.32
C PHE A 224 16.38 22.59 -1.75
N TYR A 225 17.33 22.92 -2.61
CA TYR A 225 17.14 22.77 -4.03
C TYR A 225 17.35 21.30 -4.37
N CYS A 226 16.69 20.80 -5.43
CA CYS A 226 17.09 19.57 -6.11
C CYS A 226 18.45 19.78 -6.84
N MET A 227 19.47 20.25 -6.11
CA MET A 227 20.67 20.93 -6.63
C MET A 227 21.69 19.97 -7.27
N ARG A 228 21.33 18.70 -7.49
CA ARG A 228 22.16 17.72 -8.21
C ARG A 228 21.52 17.12 -9.46
N ILE A 229 20.29 17.50 -9.82
CA ILE A 229 19.67 17.04 -11.07
C ILE A 229 20.51 17.46 -12.30
N THR A 230 21.21 18.60 -12.25
CA THR A 230 22.01 19.09 -13.38
C THR A 230 23.18 18.18 -13.80
N ILE A 231 23.62 17.25 -12.94
CA ILE A 231 24.66 16.26 -13.27
C ILE A 231 24.04 15.01 -13.92
N ILE A 232 22.77 14.72 -13.63
CA ILE A 232 22.06 13.52 -14.09
C ILE A 232 21.40 13.73 -15.46
N ILE A 233 21.03 14.97 -15.81
CA ILE A 233 20.42 15.34 -17.11
C ILE A 233 21.45 15.91 -18.12
N LYS A 234 22.74 15.63 -17.98
CA LYS A 234 23.76 16.00 -18.99
C LYS A 234 24.48 14.79 -19.55
#